data_AF-C7DJZ5-F1
#
_entry.id   AF-C7DJZ5-F1
#
_cell.length_a   1.000
_cell.length_b   1.000
_cell.length_c   1.000
_cell.angle_alpha   90.00
_cell.angle_beta   90.00
_cell.angle_gamma   90.00
#
_symmetry.space_group_name_H-M   'P 1'
#
loop_
_entity.id
_entity.type
_entity.pdbx_description
1 polymer ?
#
loop_
_entity_poly.entity_id
_entity_poly.type
_entity_poly.pdbx_seq_one_letter_code
_entity_poly.pdbx_strand_id
1 'polypeptide(L)'
;AQSIFGILNISHPDNSIKVSLFVTPLHIIPEWYFLPFYAMIKTIPNKIAGLMIMMGSLILLFLLAEQRNINSLIQFKFIFSARKYSVPIIWFICSFYALLW
;
A
#
# COMPACT_ATOMS: atom_id res chain seq x y z
N ALA A 1 -10.36 -8.84 -18.57
CA ALA A 1 -10.52 -7.48 -18.04
C ALA A 1 -10.78 -7.58 -16.55
N GLN A 2 -10.12 -6.77 -15.71
CA GLN A 2 -10.48 -6.70 -14.30
C GLN A 2 -11.85 -6.04 -14.20
N SER A 3 -12.89 -6.85 -14.00
CA SER A 3 -14.25 -6.35 -13.82
C SER A 3 -14.95 -7.10 -12.70
N ILE A 4 -15.71 -6.38 -11.89
CA ILE A 4 -16.61 -7.00 -10.92
C ILE A 4 -17.83 -7.51 -11.68
N PHE A 5 -17.95 -8.83 -11.80
CA PHE A 5 -19.06 -9.53 -12.47
C PHE A 5 -19.36 -9.03 -13.90
N GLY A 6 -18.37 -8.44 -14.59
CA GLY A 6 -18.59 -7.82 -15.91
C GLY A 6 -19.38 -6.50 -15.90
N ILE A 7 -19.77 -6.00 -14.73
CA ILE A 7 -20.63 -4.80 -14.58
C ILE A 7 -19.79 -3.55 -14.32
N LEU A 8 -18.81 -3.62 -13.42
CA LEU A 8 -17.90 -2.52 -13.13
C LEU A 8 -16.52 -2.85 -13.66
N ASN A 9 -16.06 -2.13 -14.68
CA ASN A 9 -14.69 -2.25 -15.17
C ASN A 9 -13.76 -1.44 -14.26
N ILE A 10 -12.78 -2.11 -13.66
CA ILE A 10 -11.78 -1.50 -12.77
C ILE A 10 -10.44 -1.33 -13.51
N SER A 11 -10.28 -2.00 -14.64
CA SER A 11 -9.09 -1.87 -15.48
C SER A 11 -9.05 -0.55 -16.24
N HIS A 12 -7.84 -0.03 -16.43
CA HIS A 12 -7.60 1.16 -17.24
C HIS A 12 -8.01 0.90 -18.71
N PRO A 13 -8.72 1.83 -19.38
CA PRO A 13 -9.16 1.65 -20.77
C PRO A 13 -7.99 1.39 -21.74
N ASP A 14 -6.83 2.02 -21.50
CA ASP A 14 -5.63 1.84 -22.33
C ASP A 14 -5.11 0.39 -22.36
N ASN A 15 -5.45 -0.44 -21.38
CA ASN A 15 -5.08 -1.87 -21.37
C ASN A 15 -5.85 -2.69 -22.43
N SER A 16 -6.85 -2.11 -23.08
CA SER A 16 -7.57 -2.75 -24.20
C SER A 16 -6.88 -2.57 -25.56
N ILE A 17 -5.88 -1.67 -25.63
CA ILE A 17 -5.10 -1.41 -26.84
C ILE A 17 -4.00 -2.47 -26.95
N LYS A 18 -3.69 -2.92 -28.17
CA LYS A 18 -2.56 -3.85 -28.39
C LYS A 18 -1.24 -3.22 -27.96
N VAL A 19 -0.41 -4.00 -27.27
CA VAL A 19 0.93 -3.57 -26.84
C VAL A 19 1.77 -3.13 -28.04
N SER A 20 2.44 -1.98 -27.86
CA SER A 20 3.48 -1.51 -28.76
C SER A 20 4.76 -1.26 -27.97
N LEU A 21 5.92 -1.62 -28.53
CA LEU A 21 7.21 -1.46 -27.87
C LEU A 21 7.78 -0.04 -27.98
N PHE A 22 7.34 0.72 -29.00
CA PHE A 22 7.90 2.03 -29.34
C PHE A 22 7.05 3.21 -28.85
N VAL A 23 5.84 2.95 -28.33
CA VAL A 23 4.92 4.00 -27.89
C VAL A 23 4.47 3.73 -26.47
N THR A 24 4.81 4.65 -25.56
CA THR A 24 4.27 4.73 -24.21
C THR A 24 3.06 5.68 -24.22
N PRO A 25 1.87 5.28 -23.72
CA PRO A 25 0.74 6.18 -23.65
C PRO A 25 1.01 7.37 -22.73
N LEU A 26 0.32 8.49 -22.98
CA LEU A 26 0.54 9.75 -22.26
C LEU A 26 0.16 9.63 -20.76
N HIS A 27 -0.88 8.86 -20.45
CA HIS A 27 -1.40 8.66 -19.09
C HIS A 27 -1.23 7.20 -18.65
N ILE A 28 0.01 6.79 -18.35
CA ILE A 28 0.28 5.46 -17.77
C ILE A 28 0.01 5.52 -16.26
N ILE A 29 -1.01 4.79 -15.84
CA ILE A 29 -1.40 4.68 -14.43
C ILE A 29 -1.37 3.19 -14.05
N PRO A 30 -0.77 2.82 -12.92
CA PRO A 30 -0.82 1.44 -12.45
C PRO A 30 -2.24 1.08 -12.01
N GLU A 31 -2.51 -0.21 -11.84
CA GLU A 31 -3.79 -0.65 -11.31
C GLU A 31 -3.99 -0.18 -9.86
N TRP A 32 -5.25 -0.05 -9.45
CA TRP A 32 -5.66 0.62 -8.21
C TRP A 32 -4.97 0.11 -6.94
N TYR A 33 -4.70 -1.19 -6.85
CA TYR A 33 -4.03 -1.80 -5.70
C TYR A 33 -2.53 -1.51 -5.63
N PHE A 34 -1.93 -1.02 -6.72
CA PHE A 34 -0.55 -0.55 -6.76
C PHE A 34 -0.40 0.97 -6.57
N LEU A 35 -1.50 1.73 -6.55
CA LEU A 35 -1.46 3.20 -6.41
C LEU A 35 -0.71 3.68 -5.15
N PRO A 36 -0.92 3.11 -3.94
CA PRO A 36 -0.20 3.58 -2.75
C PRO A 36 1.32 3.45 -2.89
N PHE A 37 1.79 2.36 -3.48
CA PHE A 37 3.22 2.12 -3.69
C PHE A 37 3.79 3.03 -4.78
N TYR A 38 3.03 3.27 -5.85
CA TYR A 38 3.40 4.23 -6.89
C TYR A 38 3.53 5.65 -6.33
N ALA A 39 2.59 6.07 -5.46
CA ALA A 39 2.66 7.35 -4.77
C ALA A 39 3.93 7.45 -3.89
N MET A 40 4.23 6.43 -3.09
CA MET A 40 5.46 6.38 -2.28
C MET A 40 6.71 6.57 -3.13
N ILE A 41 6.85 5.86 -4.25
CA ILE A 41 8.04 5.96 -5.11
C ILE A 41 8.13 7.34 -5.79
N LYS A 42 6.99 7.91 -6.22
CA LYS A 42 6.96 9.21 -6.93
C LYS A 42 7.21 10.41 -6.01
N THR A 43 6.80 10.32 -4.74
CA THR A 43 6.97 11.42 -3.77
C THR A 43 8.43 11.69 -3.42
N ILE A 44 9.29 10.67 -3.53
CA ILE A 44 10.70 10.78 -3.15
C ILE A 44 11.55 10.99 -4.41
N PRO A 45 12.29 12.11 -4.53
CA PRO A 45 13.12 12.40 -5.70
C PRO A 45 14.44 11.60 -5.73
N ASN A 46 14.42 10.34 -5.26
CA ASN A 46 15.55 9.42 -5.28
C ASN A 46 15.05 7.98 -5.49
N LYS A 47 15.59 7.31 -6.52
CA LYS A 47 15.20 5.95 -6.93
C LYS A 47 15.37 4.91 -5.81
N ILE A 48 16.50 4.94 -5.09
CA ILE A 48 16.82 3.94 -4.07
C ILE A 48 16.02 4.21 -2.79
N ALA A 49 15.92 5.47 -2.38
CA ALA A 49 15.18 5.84 -1.16
C ALA A 49 13.68 5.53 -1.31
N GLY A 50 13.08 5.80 -2.48
CA GLY A 50 11.70 5.44 -2.78
C GLY A 50 11.43 3.94 -2.67
N LEU A 51 12.34 3.12 -3.20
CA LEU A 51 12.26 1.67 -3.11
C LEU A 51 12.36 1.18 -1.64
N MET A 52 13.31 1.73 -0.87
CA MET A 52 13.49 1.37 0.54
C MET A 52 12.27 1.71 1.39
N ILE A 53 11.61 2.85 1.13
CA ILE A 53 10.39 3.24 1.85
C ILE A 53 9.21 2.34 1.49
N MET A 54 9.07 1.99 0.20
CA MET A 54 8.07 1.01 -0.24
C MET A 54 8.27 -0.34 0.48
N MET A 55 9.49 -0.88 0.48
CA MET A 55 9.82 -2.11 1.21
C MET A 55 9.60 -1.98 2.72
N GLY A 56 9.95 -0.82 3.29
CA GLY A 56 9.74 -0.50 4.69
C GLY A 56 8.25 -0.58 5.09
N SER A 57 7.33 -0.14 4.21
CA SER A 57 5.89 -0.22 4.48
C SER A 57 5.38 -1.67 4.64
N LEU A 58 5.91 -2.61 3.85
CA LEU A 58 5.57 -4.04 3.95
C LEU A 58 6.16 -4.66 5.22
N ILE A 59 7.41 -4.33 5.55
CA ILE A 59 8.06 -4.79 6.78
C ILE A 59 7.31 -4.25 8.01
N LEU A 60 6.85 -3.00 7.98
CA LEU A 60 6.10 -2.40 9.06
C LEU A 60 4.74 -3.10 9.27
N LEU A 61 4.05 -3.46 8.18
CA LEU A 61 2.82 -4.26 8.25
C LEU A 61 3.08 -5.65 8.88
N PHE A 62 4.18 -6.31 8.48
CA PHE A 62 4.58 -7.59 9.09
C PHE A 62 4.86 -7.45 10.59
N LEU A 63 5.59 -6.42 11.01
CA LEU A 63 5.89 -6.14 12.41
C LEU A 63 4.63 -5.83 13.24
N LEU A 64 3.66 -5.13 12.66
CA LEU A 64 2.36 -4.86 13.28
C LEU A 64 1.53 -6.14 13.44
N ALA A 65 1.59 -7.06 12.46
CA ALA A 65 0.88 -8.34 12.52
C ALA A 65 1.46 -9.27 13.61
N GLU A 66 2.79 -9.35 13.71
CA GLU A 66 3.50 -10.23 14.66
C GLU A 66 3.68 -9.63 16.07
N GLN A 67 3.06 -8.47 16.36
CA GLN A 67 3.24 -7.74 17.62
C GLN A 67 2.91 -8.57 18.89
N ARG A 68 2.07 -9.61 18.76
CA ARG A 68 1.67 -10.48 19.89
C ARG A 68 2.80 -11.43 20.34
N ASN A 69 3.71 -11.79 19.45
CA ASN A 69 4.73 -12.82 19.67
C ASN A 69 6.11 -12.24 20.06
N ILE A 70 6.29 -10.92 19.96
CA ILE A 70 7.62 -10.29 19.96
C ILE A 70 8.13 -9.89 21.36
N ASN A 71 7.29 -9.66 22.40
CA ASN A 71 7.83 -9.32 23.74
C ASN A 71 6.87 -9.47 24.93
N SER A 72 7.38 -10.03 26.04
CA SER A 72 6.73 -10.00 27.37
C SER A 72 6.70 -8.58 27.98
N LEU A 73 7.66 -7.72 27.66
CA LEU A 73 7.71 -6.32 28.12
C LEU A 73 6.66 -5.41 27.44
N ILE A 74 6.31 -5.68 26.18
CA ILE A 74 5.22 -4.99 25.48
C ILE A 74 3.87 -5.34 26.12
N GLN A 75 3.74 -6.56 26.68
CA GLN A 75 2.58 -7.01 27.45
C GLN A 75 2.45 -6.31 28.82
N PHE A 76 3.49 -5.73 29.42
CA PHE A 76 3.35 -5.03 30.71
C PHE A 76 2.69 -3.65 30.59
N LYS A 77 2.67 -3.06 29.38
CA LYS A 77 1.93 -1.83 29.08
C LYS A 77 0.40 -2.05 28.92
N PHE A 78 -0.06 -3.28 29.16
CA PHE A 78 -1.40 -3.83 28.87
C PHE A 78 -2.42 -3.67 30.01
N ILE A 79 -1.99 -3.41 31.24
CA ILE A 79 -2.87 -3.50 32.44
C ILE A 79 -3.91 -2.36 32.53
N PHE A 80 -3.76 -1.25 31.78
CA PHE A 80 -4.59 -0.05 32.03
C PHE A 80 -5.20 0.68 30.81
N SER A 81 -5.51 0.02 29.68
CA SER A 81 -6.34 0.72 28.66
C SER A 81 -6.84 -0.16 27.51
N ALA A 82 -8.05 0.13 27.03
CA ALA A 82 -8.71 -0.49 25.88
C ALA A 82 -7.72 -0.79 24.73
N ARG A 83 -7.69 -2.06 24.28
CA ARG A 83 -6.78 -2.67 23.29
C ARG A 83 -5.95 -1.67 22.46
N LYS A 84 -4.84 -1.17 23.02
CA LYS A 84 -3.91 -0.19 22.43
C LYS A 84 -3.28 -0.62 21.10
N TYR A 85 -3.43 -1.89 20.71
CA TYR A 85 -2.90 -2.47 19.46
C TYR A 85 -3.72 -2.10 18.22
N SER A 86 -5.00 -1.71 18.36
CA SER A 86 -5.81 -1.35 17.19
C SER A 86 -5.41 0.01 16.61
N VAL A 87 -5.01 0.97 17.45
CA VAL A 87 -4.70 2.34 17.03
C VAL A 87 -3.58 2.42 15.99
N PRO A 88 -2.38 1.84 16.18
CA PRO A 88 -1.32 1.93 15.16
C PRO A 88 -1.70 1.20 13.86
N ILE A 89 -2.45 0.10 13.95
CA ILE A 89 -3.00 -0.60 12.77
C ILE A 89 -4.00 0.28 12.02
N ILE A 90 -4.89 0.97 12.73
CA ILE A 90 -5.88 1.87 12.12
C ILE A 90 -5.17 3.02 11.41
N TRP A 91 -4.19 3.65 12.07
CA TRP A 91 -3.40 4.74 11.48
C TRP A 91 -2.63 4.29 10.25
N PHE A 92 -2.05 3.09 10.29
CA PHE A 92 -1.37 2.50 9.14
C PHE A 92 -2.34 2.30 7.96
N ILE A 93 -3.51 1.72 8.20
CA ILE A 93 -4.54 1.52 7.18
C ILE A 93 -5.01 2.86 6.61
N CYS A 94 -5.29 3.85 7.46
CA CYS A 94 -5.66 5.20 7.02
C CYS A 94 -4.59 5.85 6.13
N SER A 95 -3.31 5.66 6.45
CA SER A 95 -2.21 6.19 5.63
C SER A 95 -2.18 5.58 4.21
N PHE A 96 -2.53 4.29 4.07
CA PHE A 96 -2.63 3.64 2.76
C PHE A 96 -3.83 4.14 1.94
N TYR A 97 -4.97 4.38 2.60
CA TYR A 97 -6.13 4.99 1.96
C TYR A 97 -5.84 6.44 1.51
N ALA A 98 -5.09 7.19 2.32
CA ALA A 98 -4.68 8.54 1.95
C ALA A 98 -3.74 8.57 0.74
N LEU A 99 -2.89 7.56 0.56
CA LEU A 99 -2.00 7.44 -0.60
C LEU A 99 -2.68 6.89 -1.87
N LEU A 100 -3.91 6.39 -1.74
CA LEU A 100 -4.74 5.90 -2.84
C LEU A 100 -5.37 7.04 -3.65
N TRP A 101 -5.42 8.25 -3.07
CA TRP A 101 -6.06 9.46 -3.63
C TRP A 101 -5.05 10.58 -3.81
#